data_AF-A0A2Z5BRZ9-F1
#
_entry.id   AF-A0A2Z5BRZ9-F1
#
_cell.length_a   1.000
_cell.length_b   1.000
_cell.length_c   1.000
_cell.angle_alpha   90.00
_cell.angle_beta   90.00
_cell.angle_gamma   90.00
#
_symmetry.space_group_name_H-M   'P 1'
#
loop_
_entity.id
_entity.type
_entity.pdbx_description
1 polymer ?
#
loop_
_entity_poly.entity_id
_entity_poly.type
_entity_poly.pdbx_seq_one_letter_code
_entity_poly.pdbx_strand_id
1 'polypeptide(L)' 'MKDAGIGYLLLILLGGFAAHRFYLGRPGSAVAMLLLWWGGWALTVIGVGIFMLLAVVVWWIVDLFLIPTMVNEHNAHP' A
#
# COMPACT_ATOMS: atom_id res chain seq x y z
N MET A 1 -0.44 -20.55 -0.11
CA MET A 1 -1.06 -19.73 -1.17
C MET A 1 -1.68 -18.52 -0.51
N LYS A 2 -1.40 -17.32 -1.00
CA LYS A 2 -2.00 -16.08 -0.51
C LYS A 2 -3.38 -15.87 -1.13
N ASP A 3 -4.25 -15.20 -0.39
CA ASP A 3 -5.63 -14.91 -0.79
C ASP A 3 -5.81 -13.41 -1.09
N ALA A 4 -6.50 -13.11 -2.20
CA ALA A 4 -6.86 -11.74 -2.57
C ALA A 4 -7.81 -11.09 -1.55
N GLY A 5 -8.70 -11.87 -0.92
CA GLY A 5 -9.61 -11.38 0.12
C GLY A 5 -8.83 -10.85 1.34
N ILE A 6 -7.78 -11.55 1.77
CA ILE A 6 -6.88 -11.08 2.83
C ILE A 6 -6.14 -9.82 2.37
N GLY A 7 -5.70 -9.77 1.11
CA GLY A 7 -5.08 -8.57 0.52
C GLY A 7 -5.99 -7.33 0.60
N TYR A 8 -7.26 -7.47 0.23
CA TYR A 8 -8.24 -6.38 0.32
C TYR A 8 -8.57 -6.01 1.78
N LEU A 9 -8.69 -6.99 2.67
CA LEU A 9 -8.92 -6.74 4.09
C LEU A 9 -7.78 -5.92 4.70
N LEU A 10 -6.53 -6.27 4.38
CA LEU A 10 -5.35 -5.54 4.81
C LEU A 10 -5.26 -4.15 4.19
N LEU A 11 -5.70 -3.98 2.93
CA LEU A 11 -5.76 -2.66 2.30
C LEU A 11 -6.73 -1.73 3.04
N ILE A 12 -7.93 -2.21 3.37
CA ILE A 12 -8.99 -1.39 3.98
C ILE A 12 -8.69 -1.10 5.46
N LEU A 13 -8.29 -2.11 6.24
CA LEU A 13 -8.05 -1.95 7.67
C LEU A 13 -6.67 -1.40 8.00
N LEU A 14 -5.67 -1.75 7.20
CA LEU A 14 -4.26 -1.56 7.52
C LEU A 14 -3.47 -0.97 6.35
N GLY A 15 -4.17 -0.32 5.40
CA GLY A 15 -3.57 0.33 4.23
C GLY A 15 -2.60 1.44 4.61
N GLY A 16 -2.83 2.15 5.72
CA GLY A 16 -1.95 3.23 6.20
C GLY A 16 -0.59 2.75 6.69
N PHE A 17 -0.48 1.45 6.95
CA PHE A 17 0.76 0.75 7.28
C PHE A 17 1.26 -0.12 6.11
N ALA A 18 0.66 0.02 4.93
CA ALA A 18 0.98 -0.76 3.73
C ALA A 18 1.01 -2.29 3.97
N ALA A 19 0.18 -2.79 4.89
CA ALA A 19 0.24 -4.19 5.32
C ALA A 19 -0.11 -5.18 4.20
N HIS A 20 -0.98 -4.78 3.27
CA HIS A 20 -1.30 -5.57 2.07
C HIS A 20 -0.06 -5.85 1.21
N ARG A 21 0.87 -4.90 1.10
CA ARG A 21 2.13 -5.08 0.35
C ARG A 21 3.15 -5.92 1.08
N PHE A 22 3.26 -5.76 2.41
CA PHE A 22 4.09 -6.66 3.22
C PHE A 22 3.59 -8.10 3.13
N TYR A 23 2.28 -8.29 3.26
CA TYR A 23 1.66 -9.60 3.07
C TYR A 23 1.95 -10.17 1.70
N LEU A 24 1.91 -9.38 0.63
CA LEU A 24 2.19 -9.83 -0.75
C LEU A 24 3.69 -9.93 -1.10
N GLY A 25 4.59 -9.71 -0.14
CA GLY A 25 6.04 -9.90 -0.34
C GLY A 25 6.74 -8.75 -1.08
N ARG A 26 6.20 -7.52 -0.99
CA ARG A 26 6.72 -6.33 -1.68
C ARG A 26 7.22 -5.24 -0.71
N PRO A 27 8.22 -5.54 0.14
CA PRO A 27 8.63 -4.68 1.26
C PRO A 27 9.16 -3.31 0.81
N GLY A 28 9.90 -3.22 -0.29
CA GLY A 28 10.43 -1.94 -0.78
C GLY A 28 9.32 -0.92 -1.09
N SER A 29 8.28 -1.36 -1.81
CA SER A 29 7.11 -0.53 -2.11
C SER A 29 6.22 -0.26 -0.90
N ALA A 30 6.23 -1.15 0.11
CA ALA A 30 5.51 -0.94 1.37
C ALA A 30 6.18 0.14 2.22
N VAL A 31 7.51 0.11 2.34
CA VAL A 31 8.29 1.14 3.04
C VAL A 31 8.14 2.50 2.37
N ALA A 32 8.21 2.58 1.05
CA ALA A 32 7.97 3.83 0.32
C ALA A 32 6.58 4.42 0.63
N MET A 33 5.56 3.56 0.67
CA MET A 33 4.19 3.98 1.01
C MET A 33 4.07 4.46 2.46
N LEU A 34 4.71 3.79 3.42
CA LEU A 34 4.79 4.25 4.81
C LEU A 34 5.45 5.61 4.93
N LEU A 35 6.58 5.83 4.25
CA LEU A 35 7.29 7.11 4.27
C LEU A 35 6.44 8.23 3.67
N LEU A 36 5.75 7.97 2.56
CA LEU A 36 4.84 8.95 1.97
C LEU A 36 3.62 9.24 2.83
N TRP A 37 3.05 8.22 3.48
CA TRP A 37 1.88 8.38 4.33
C TRP A 37 2.21 9.15 5.62
N TRP A 38 3.15 8.64 6.41
CA TRP A 38 3.53 9.24 7.69
C TRP A 38 4.37 10.51 7.51
N GLY A 39 5.28 10.52 6.54
CA GLY A 39 6.00 11.74 6.16
C GLY A 39 5.06 12.79 5.57
N GLY A 40 4.06 12.37 4.79
CA GLY A 40 2.99 13.24 4.31
C GLY A 40 2.30 13.94 5.47
N TRP A 41 1.79 13.18 6.45
CA TRP A 41 1.19 13.75 7.67
C TRP A 41 2.11 14.72 8.42
N ALA A 42 3.38 14.39 8.59
CA ALA A 42 4.36 15.26 9.25
C ALA A 42 4.59 16.57 8.48
N LEU A 43 4.65 16.52 7.15
CA LEU A 43 4.86 17.68 6.28
C LEU A 43 3.58 18.47 5.99
N THR A 44 2.40 17.99 6.37
CA THR A 44 1.13 18.72 6.18
C THR A 44 1.13 20.05 6.95
N VAL A 45 1.86 20.13 8.06
CA VAL A 45 2.01 21.34 8.88
C VAL A 45 2.56 22.53 8.07
N ILE A 46 3.38 22.25 7.05
CA ILE A 46 3.94 23.24 6.11
C ILE A 46 3.27 23.19 4.73
N GLY A 47 2.13 22.52 4.59
CA GLY A 47 1.33 22.41 3.37
C GLY A 47 1.81 21.37 2.35
N VAL A 48 3.11 21.07 2.30
CA VAL A 48 3.71 20.12 1.32
C VAL A 48 3.13 18.71 1.44
N GLY A 49 2.82 18.29 2.67
CA GLY A 49 2.30 16.95 2.96
C GLY A 49 1.02 16.58 2.22
N ILE A 50 0.20 17.57 1.85
CA ILE A 50 -1.08 17.34 1.15
C ILE A 50 -0.86 16.62 -0.18
N PHE A 51 0.13 17.04 -0.97
CA PHE A 51 0.44 16.42 -2.26
C PHE A 51 0.94 14.98 -2.09
N MET A 52 1.72 14.72 -1.04
CA MET A 52 2.19 13.37 -0.71
C MET A 52 1.02 12.44 -0.33
N LEU A 53 0.11 12.92 0.52
CA LEU A 53 -1.08 12.16 0.92
C LEU A 53 -2.00 11.88 -0.27
N LEU A 54 -2.21 12.85 -1.16
CA LEU A 54 -2.97 12.64 -2.40
C LEU A 54 -2.33 11.58 -3.28
N ALA A 55 -1.00 11.60 -3.43
CA ALA A 55 -0.28 10.57 -4.17
C ALA A 55 -0.50 9.17 -3.55
N VAL A 56 -0.50 9.04 -2.22
CA VAL A 56 -0.78 7.76 -1.54
C VAL A 56 -2.23 7.32 -1.73
N VAL A 57 -3.21 8.24 -1.71
CA VAL A 57 -4.62 7.91 -1.97
C VAL A 57 -4.80 7.37 -3.39
N VAL A 58 -4.20 8.03 -4.38
CA VAL A 58 -4.18 7.50 -5.76
C VAL A 58 -3.51 6.12 -5.79
N TRP A 59 -2.42 5.96 -5.04
CA TRP A 59 -1.73 4.68 -4.96
C TRP A 59 -2.60 3.55 -4.37
N TRP A 60 -3.40 3.83 -3.34
CA TRP A 60 -4.37 2.86 -2.81
C TRP A 60 -5.41 2.44 -3.85
N ILE A 61 -5.89 3.38 -4.65
CA ILE A 61 -6.86 3.07 -5.71
C ILE A 61 -6.21 2.17 -6.75
N VAL A 62 -4.97 2.45 -7.16
CA VAL A 62 -4.21 1.58 -8.06
C VAL A 62 -3.99 0.20 -7.45
N ASP A 63 -3.71 0.12 -6.15
CA ASP A 63 -3.54 -1.15 -5.44
C ASP A 63 -4.80 -2.03 -5.45
N LEU A 64 -6.01 -1.45 -5.49
CA LEU A 64 -7.25 -2.22 -5.64
C LEU A 64 -7.24 -3.10 -6.89
N PHE A 65 -6.61 -2.62 -7.97
CA PHE A 65 -6.48 -3.35 -9.23
C PHE A 65 -5.24 -4.24 -9.27
N LEU A 66 -4.18 -3.91 -8.53
CA LEU A 66 -2.95 -4.68 -8.51
C LEU A 66 -3.00 -5.89 -7.57
N ILE A 67 -3.82 -5.88 -6.51
CA ILE A 67 -3.89 -6.98 -5.52
C ILE A 67 -4.09 -8.36 -6.17
N PRO A 68 -5.04 -8.57 -7.11
CA PRO A 68 -5.21 -9.87 -7.75
C PRO A 68 -3.96 -10.32 -8.51
N THR A 69 -3.31 -9.40 -9.24
CA THR A 69 -2.08 -9.66 -9.98
C THR A 69 -0.94 -10.03 -9.03
N MET A 70 -0.76 -9.28 -7.94
CA MET A 70 0.28 -9.53 -6.93
C MET A 70 0.09 -10.87 -6.22
N VAL A 71 -1.16 -11.28 -5.96
CA VAL A 71 -1.48 -12.60 -5.39
C VAL A 71 -1.11 -13.72 -6.35
N ASN A 72 -1.46 -13.57 -7.63
CA ASN A 72 -1.14 -14.57 -8.66
C ASN A 72 0.38 -14.73 -8.83
N GLU A 73 1.12 -13.62 -8.93
CA GLU A 73 2.59 -13.64 -9.02
C GLU A 73 3.23 -14.32 -7.81
N HIS A 74 2.76 -14.00 -6.60
CA HIS A 74 3.31 -14.62 -5.39
C HIS A 74 2.96 -16.12 -5.29
N ASN A 75 1.79 -16.53 -5.76
CA ASN A 75 1.41 -17.95 -5.78
C ASN A 75 2.12 -18.74 -6.88
N ALA A 76 2.55 -18.07 -7.97
CA ALA A 76 3.32 -18.68 -9.05
C ALA A 76 4.80 -18.92 -8.67
N HIS A 77 5.33 -18.18 -7.70
CA HIS A 77 6.70 -18.30 -7.20
C HIS A 77 6.69 -18.48 -5.66
N PRO A 78 6.46 -19.72 -5.17
CA PRO A 78 6.36 -20.03 -3.74
C PRO A 78 7.69 -19.92 -2.98
#